data_AF-A0A9X9Y8Z3-F1
#
_entry.id   AF-A0A9X9Y8Z3-F1
#
_cell.length_a   1.000
_cell.length_b   1.000
_cell.length_c   1.000
_cell.angle_alpha   90.00
_cell.angle_beta   90.00
_cell.angle_gamma   90.00
#
_symmetry.space_group_name_H-M   'P 1'
#
loop_
_entity.id
_entity.type
_entity.pdbx_description
1 polymer ?
#
loop_
_entity_poly.entity_id
_entity_poly.type
_entity_poly.pdbx_seq_one_letter_code
_entity_poly.pdbx_strand_id
1 'polypeptide(L)'
;MSFDPDEVQRTLRKAWSLSTSSLWTASNPAAGQCNVTALLVHELFGGELLKTPLPAGDHFYNRIEGRRYDFTASQFDQPIAYVDLLTDRADAELGATSEQLTKLRAAFLRHCTSTIPAGGTAGLPGVHQSASGSDFPTNRICPG
;
A
#
# COMPACT_ATOMS: atom_id res chain seq x y z
N MET A 1 -2.00 -9.15 2.84
CA MET A 1 -1.36 -7.84 3.12
C MET A 1 -2.42 -6.95 3.74
N SER A 2 -2.08 -6.13 4.74
CA SER A 2 -3.01 -5.08 5.20
C SER A 2 -3.00 -3.95 4.16
N PHE A 3 -4.13 -3.29 3.95
CA PHE A 3 -4.21 -2.13 3.06
C PHE A 3 -3.90 -0.85 3.85
N ASP A 4 -2.71 -0.30 3.63
CA ASP A 4 -2.30 1.04 4.07
C ASP A 4 -2.05 1.90 2.81
N PRO A 5 -2.89 2.90 2.50
CA PRO A 5 -2.76 3.67 1.27
C PRO A 5 -1.44 4.46 1.19
N ASP A 6 -0.87 4.89 2.32
CA ASP A 6 0.38 5.65 2.33
C ASP A 6 1.59 4.73 2.09
N GLU A 7 1.55 3.51 2.64
CA GLU A 7 2.55 2.49 2.31
C GLU A 7 2.44 2.02 0.87
N VAL A 8 1.22 1.80 0.37
CA VAL A 8 0.96 1.41 -1.03
C VAL A 8 1.50 2.49 -1.97
N GLN A 9 1.17 3.76 -1.75
CA GLN A 9 1.66 4.87 -2.58
C GLN A 9 3.19 4.96 -2.57
N ARG A 10 3.83 4.89 -1.40
CA ARG A 10 5.30 4.93 -1.30
C ARG A 10 5.96 3.74 -2.02
N THR A 11 5.36 2.56 -1.93
CA THR A 11 5.87 1.34 -2.56
C THR A 11 5.69 1.40 -4.07
N LEU A 12 4.53 1.84 -4.56
CA LEU A 12 4.27 2.05 -5.99
C LEU A 12 5.27 3.03 -6.60
N ARG A 13 5.52 4.18 -5.94
CA ARG A 13 6.51 5.15 -6.43
C ARG A 13 7.93 4.59 -6.59
N LYS A 14 8.32 3.60 -5.77
CA LYS A 14 9.60 2.88 -5.89
C LYS A 14 9.55 1.80 -6.96
N ALA A 15 8.39 1.19 -7.17
CA ALA A 15 8.19 0.08 -8.11
C ALA A 15 8.01 0.53 -9.57
N TRP A 16 7.45 1.72 -9.79
CA TRP A 16 7.27 2.28 -11.14
C TRP A 16 8.61 2.53 -11.83
N SER A 17 8.66 2.13 -13.08
CA SER A 17 9.82 2.24 -13.96
C SER A 17 9.42 2.15 -15.43
N LEU A 18 10.37 2.34 -16.34
CA LEU A 18 10.19 2.10 -17.79
C LEU A 18 9.66 0.69 -18.12
N SER A 19 9.93 -0.31 -17.27
CA SER A 19 9.43 -1.67 -17.47
C SER A 19 7.93 -1.84 -17.15
N THR A 20 7.35 -0.87 -16.45
CA THR A 20 5.94 -0.88 -16.02
C THR A 20 5.09 0.09 -16.84
N SER A 21 5.71 1.12 -17.42
CA SER A 21 5.09 1.98 -18.42
C SER A 21 6.15 2.61 -19.32
N SER A 22 5.92 2.64 -20.63
CA SER A 22 6.81 3.30 -21.59
C SER A 22 6.78 4.83 -21.48
N LEU A 23 5.73 5.38 -20.85
CA LEU A 23 5.59 6.82 -20.60
C LEU A 23 6.28 7.27 -19.31
N TRP A 24 6.78 6.32 -18.50
CA TRP A 24 7.46 6.62 -17.24
C TRP A 24 8.66 7.55 -17.45
N THR A 25 8.79 8.55 -16.59
CA THR A 25 9.99 9.39 -16.50
C THR A 25 10.33 9.66 -15.04
N ALA A 26 11.57 10.05 -14.75
CA ALA A 26 11.96 10.40 -13.38
C ALA A 26 11.21 11.63 -12.85
N SER A 27 10.85 12.57 -13.72
CA SER A 27 10.06 13.77 -13.39
C SER A 27 8.57 13.48 -13.25
N ASN A 28 8.03 12.50 -13.98
CA ASN A 28 6.65 12.03 -13.84
C ASN A 28 6.59 10.49 -13.77
N PRO A 29 6.84 9.89 -12.60
CA PRO A 29 6.82 8.44 -12.43
C PRO A 29 5.43 7.80 -12.58
N ALA A 30 4.36 8.57 -12.47
CA ALA A 30 2.99 8.07 -12.56
C ALA A 30 2.47 8.03 -14.01
N ALA A 31 3.18 8.66 -14.96
CA ALA A 31 2.78 8.71 -16.36
C ALA A 31 2.55 7.32 -16.95
N GLY A 32 1.32 7.10 -17.42
CA GLY A 32 0.91 5.84 -18.05
C GLY A 32 0.88 4.65 -17.11
N GLN A 33 0.74 4.87 -15.80
CA GLN A 33 0.68 3.81 -14.79
C GLN A 33 -0.75 3.46 -14.36
N CYS A 34 -1.77 4.22 -14.78
CA CYS A 34 -3.15 4.11 -14.26
C CYS A 34 -3.71 2.70 -14.41
N ASN A 35 -3.72 2.15 -15.62
CA ASN A 35 -4.24 0.80 -15.90
C ASN A 35 -3.52 -0.29 -15.07
N VAL A 36 -2.19 -0.36 -15.20
CA VAL A 36 -1.39 -1.42 -14.54
C VAL A 36 -1.43 -1.31 -13.01
N THR A 37 -1.50 -0.08 -12.47
CA THR A 37 -1.60 0.15 -11.02
C THR A 37 -2.99 -0.22 -10.51
N ALA A 38 -4.06 0.18 -11.20
CA ALA A 38 -5.42 -0.16 -10.81
C ALA A 38 -5.64 -1.68 -10.80
N LEU A 39 -5.11 -2.38 -11.81
CA LEU A 39 -5.10 -3.83 -11.88
C LEU A 39 -4.36 -4.46 -10.70
N LEU A 40 -3.13 -4.02 -10.41
CA LEU A 40 -2.34 -4.60 -9.32
C LEU A 40 -3.02 -4.38 -7.95
N VAL A 41 -3.52 -3.17 -7.69
CA VAL A 41 -4.19 -2.84 -6.43
C VAL A 41 -5.45 -3.69 -6.27
N HIS A 42 -6.24 -3.85 -7.34
CA HIS A 42 -7.41 -4.72 -7.33
C HIS A 42 -7.04 -6.19 -7.07
N GLU A 43 -5.94 -6.68 -7.64
CA GLU A 43 -5.46 -8.05 -7.41
C GLU A 43 -4.96 -8.31 -5.99
N LEU A 44 -4.35 -7.32 -5.34
CA LEU A 44 -3.73 -7.48 -4.03
C LEU A 44 -4.70 -7.20 -2.88
N PHE A 45 -5.61 -6.25 -3.06
CA PHE A 45 -6.47 -5.73 -1.99
C PHE A 45 -7.97 -5.85 -2.30
N GLY A 46 -8.35 -6.28 -3.51
CA GLY A 46 -9.74 -6.39 -3.93
C GLY A 46 -10.37 -5.03 -4.21
N GLY A 47 -11.60 -4.83 -3.75
CA GLY A 47 -12.38 -3.62 -4.01
C GLY A 47 -12.91 -3.56 -5.44
N GLU A 48 -13.31 -2.36 -5.86
CA GLU A 48 -13.90 -2.09 -7.16
C GLU A 48 -12.89 -1.41 -8.09
N LEU A 49 -12.93 -1.78 -9.37
CA LEU A 49 -12.26 -1.04 -10.44
C LEU A 49 -13.17 0.07 -10.93
N LEU A 50 -12.65 1.29 -10.99
CA LEU A 50 -13.35 2.46 -11.44
C LEU A 50 -12.59 3.12 -12.60
N LYS A 51 -13.32 3.87 -13.42
CA LYS A 51 -12.74 4.74 -14.42
C LYS A 51 -13.45 6.08 -14.55
N THR A 52 -12.72 7.04 -15.11
CA THR A 52 -13.25 8.32 -15.58
C THR A 52 -12.77 8.58 -17.01
N PRO A 53 -13.66 8.79 -17.98
CA PRO A 53 -13.27 9.21 -19.32
C PRO A 53 -12.62 10.61 -19.30
N LEU A 54 -11.42 10.72 -19.85
CA LEU A 54 -10.73 12.00 -20.08
C LEU A 54 -10.53 12.22 -21.58
N PRO A 55 -10.24 13.45 -22.03
CA PRO A 55 -9.98 13.72 -23.45
C PRO A 55 -8.86 12.87 -24.07
N ALA A 56 -7.90 12.42 -23.26
CA ALA A 56 -6.76 11.60 -23.70
C ALA A 56 -7.02 10.08 -23.60
N GLY A 57 -8.18 9.66 -23.08
CA GLY A 57 -8.52 8.27 -22.81
C GLY A 57 -9.06 8.06 -21.40
N ASP A 58 -9.50 6.84 -21.12
CA ASP A 58 -10.02 6.47 -19.80
C ASP A 58 -8.90 6.44 -18.75
N HIS A 59 -9.18 7.01 -17.59
CA HIS A 59 -8.31 6.96 -16.41
C HIS A 59 -8.85 5.99 -15.37
N PHE A 60 -8.03 5.02 -14.96
CA PHE A 60 -8.42 3.92 -14.09
C PHE A 60 -7.86 4.06 -12.68
N TYR A 61 -8.66 3.68 -11.68
CA TYR A 61 -8.33 3.74 -10.26
C TYR A 61 -9.25 2.79 -9.46
N ASN A 62 -9.11 2.74 -8.13
CA ASN A 62 -9.82 1.77 -7.30
C ASN A 62 -10.75 2.43 -6.29
N ARG A 63 -11.75 1.67 -5.83
CA ARG A 63 -12.49 1.96 -4.60
C ARG A 63 -12.37 0.78 -3.64
N ILE A 64 -11.82 1.03 -2.47
CA ILE A 64 -11.60 0.02 -1.42
C ILE A 64 -12.36 0.47 -0.19
N GLU A 65 -13.21 -0.40 0.35
CA GLU A 65 -14.05 -0.11 1.53
C GLU A 65 -14.85 1.20 1.37
N GLY A 66 -15.41 1.43 0.18
CA GLY A 66 -16.21 2.62 -0.14
C GLY A 66 -15.41 3.91 -0.36
N ARG A 67 -14.07 3.89 -0.25
CA ARG A 67 -13.20 5.06 -0.45
C ARG A 67 -12.43 4.96 -1.77
N ARG A 68 -12.39 6.06 -2.53
CA ARG A 68 -11.65 6.16 -3.79
C ARG A 68 -10.15 6.30 -3.52
N TYR A 69 -9.35 5.53 -4.25
CA TYR A 69 -7.90 5.61 -4.26
C TYR A 69 -7.38 5.70 -5.69
N ASP A 70 -6.83 6.87 -6.03
CA ASP A 70 -6.09 7.10 -7.26
C ASP A 70 -4.63 7.36 -6.93
N PHE A 71 -3.84 6.29 -6.92
CA PHE A 71 -2.40 6.35 -6.68
C PHE A 71 -1.65 7.07 -7.80
N THR A 72 -2.26 7.18 -8.97
CA THR A 72 -1.67 7.73 -10.20
C THR A 72 -2.13 9.15 -10.52
N ALA A 73 -2.87 9.81 -9.63
CA ALA A 73 -3.39 11.17 -9.84
C ALA A 73 -2.27 12.18 -10.18
N SER A 74 -1.05 11.96 -9.67
CA SER A 74 0.11 12.81 -9.95
C SER A 74 0.64 12.70 -11.39
N GLN A 75 0.04 11.88 -12.25
CA GLN A 75 0.39 11.86 -13.67
C GLN A 75 -0.14 13.10 -14.41
N PHE A 76 -1.14 13.78 -13.84
CA PHE A 76 -1.77 14.96 -14.41
C PHE A 76 -1.22 16.24 -13.77
N ASP A 77 -0.98 17.26 -14.59
CA ASP A 77 -0.52 18.58 -14.11
C ASP A 77 -1.65 19.39 -13.45
N GLN A 78 -2.90 18.98 -13.67
CA GLN A 78 -4.09 19.62 -13.13
C GLN A 78 -5.02 18.57 -12.52
N PRO A 79 -5.81 18.93 -11.49
CA PRO A 79 -6.83 18.05 -10.96
C PRO A 79 -7.83 17.61 -12.03
N ILE A 80 -8.20 16.33 -12.01
CA ILE A 80 -9.23 15.78 -12.90
C ILE A 80 -10.58 15.71 -12.19
N ALA A 81 -11.66 15.79 -12.96
CA ALA A 81 -13.01 15.52 -12.46
C ALA A 81 -13.25 14.01 -12.45
N TYR A 82 -13.60 13.44 -11.29
CA TYR A 82 -13.87 12.02 -11.15
C TYR A 82 -15.36 11.73 -11.27
N VAL A 83 -15.72 10.75 -12.12
CA VAL A 83 -17.11 10.29 -12.30
C VAL A 83 -17.40 8.92 -11.68
N ASP A 84 -16.37 8.15 -11.31
CA ASP A 84 -16.47 6.84 -10.64
C ASP A 84 -17.34 5.81 -11.37
N LEU A 85 -17.15 5.70 -12.69
CA LEU A 85 -17.82 4.65 -13.46
C LEU A 85 -17.23 3.30 -13.08
N LEU A 86 -18.08 2.36 -12.65
CA LEU A 86 -17.67 0.99 -12.41
C LEU A 86 -17.20 0.36 -13.72
N THR A 87 -16.07 -0.35 -13.67
CA THR A 87 -15.53 -1.08 -14.81
C THR A 87 -15.03 -2.45 -14.37
N ASP A 88 -14.65 -3.26 -15.35
CA ASP A 88 -14.08 -4.59 -15.15
C ASP A 88 -12.59 -4.63 -15.48
N ARG A 89 -12.02 -5.79 -15.19
CA ARG A 89 -10.60 -6.07 -15.41
C ARG A 89 -10.24 -6.06 -16.91
N ALA A 90 -11.10 -6.58 -17.77
CA ALA A 90 -10.82 -6.73 -19.19
C ALA A 90 -10.65 -5.34 -19.85
N ASP A 91 -11.47 -4.38 -19.45
CA ASP A 91 -11.37 -2.98 -19.90
C ASP A 91 -10.06 -2.33 -19.45
N ALA A 92 -9.65 -2.51 -18.19
CA ALA A 92 -8.38 -1.99 -17.70
C ALA A 92 -7.16 -2.67 -18.37
N GLU A 93 -7.26 -3.94 -18.75
CA GLU A 93 -6.21 -4.68 -19.46
C GLU A 93 -6.00 -4.19 -20.91
N LEU A 94 -6.94 -3.46 -21.51
CA LEU A 94 -6.72 -2.86 -22.84
C LEU A 94 -5.59 -1.83 -22.85
N GLY A 95 -5.30 -1.20 -21.71
CA GLY A 95 -4.24 -0.20 -21.56
C GLY A 95 -2.99 -0.69 -20.82
N ALA A 96 -2.89 -1.98 -20.50
CA ALA A 96 -1.73 -2.54 -19.79
C ALA A 96 -1.44 -3.96 -20.25
N THR A 97 -0.16 -4.29 -20.45
CA THR A 97 0.26 -5.65 -20.79
C THR A 97 0.41 -6.53 -19.56
N SER A 98 0.23 -7.84 -19.73
CA SER A 98 0.50 -8.82 -18.67
C SER A 98 1.95 -8.79 -18.20
N GLU A 99 2.90 -8.42 -19.08
CA GLU A 99 4.29 -8.23 -18.72
C GLU A 99 4.45 -7.02 -17.77
N GLN A 100 3.88 -5.86 -18.12
CA GLN A 100 3.92 -4.67 -17.26
C GLN A 100 3.36 -4.96 -15.86
N LEU A 101 2.22 -5.66 -15.80
CA LEU A 101 1.61 -6.08 -14.54
C LEU A 101 2.52 -7.02 -13.75
N THR A 102 3.14 -8.00 -14.41
CA THR A 102 4.09 -8.92 -13.78
C THR A 102 5.32 -8.19 -13.24
N LYS A 103 5.88 -7.24 -14.00
CA LYS A 103 7.02 -6.42 -13.59
C LYS A 103 6.66 -5.54 -12.39
N LEU A 104 5.50 -4.88 -12.44
CA LEU A 104 5.03 -4.02 -11.35
C LEU A 104 4.80 -4.84 -10.08
N ARG A 105 4.11 -5.98 -10.18
CA ARG A 105 3.90 -6.90 -9.06
C ARG A 105 5.23 -7.32 -8.42
N ALA A 106 6.18 -7.79 -9.23
CA ALA A 106 7.48 -8.22 -8.72
C ALA A 106 8.22 -7.07 -8.04
N ALA A 107 8.19 -5.86 -8.62
CA ALA A 107 8.82 -4.67 -8.03
C ALA A 107 8.14 -4.23 -6.73
N PHE A 108 6.81 -4.19 -6.71
CA PHE A 108 6.03 -3.84 -5.53
C PHE A 108 6.35 -4.77 -4.35
N LEU A 109 6.33 -6.09 -4.58
CA LEU A 109 6.61 -7.09 -3.55
C LEU A 109 8.05 -6.99 -3.00
N ARG A 110 9.05 -6.67 -3.85
CA ARG A 110 10.43 -6.42 -3.38
C ARG A 110 10.53 -5.23 -2.43
N HIS A 111 9.69 -4.23 -2.61
CA HIS A 111 9.69 -3.03 -1.78
C HIS A 111 8.83 -3.15 -0.53
N CYS A 112 7.79 -4.00 -0.54
CA CYS A 112 7.00 -4.33 0.66
C CYS A 112 7.82 -5.06 1.75
N THR A 113 8.75 -5.93 1.37
CA THR A 113 9.55 -6.71 2.33
C THR A 113 10.69 -5.93 2.97
N SER A 114 10.95 -4.71 2.51
CA SER A 114 12.04 -3.86 3.04
C SER A 114 11.63 -3.04 4.27
N THR A 115 10.37 -3.11 4.71
CA THR A 115 9.87 -2.40 5.91
C THR A 115 9.94 -3.29 7.16
N ILE A 116 11.10 -3.91 7.43
CA ILE A 116 11.40 -4.36 8.79
C ILE A 116 12.28 -3.26 9.42
N PRO A 117 11.78 -2.46 10.38
CA PRO A 117 12.69 -1.73 11.25
C PRO A 117 13.47 -2.79 12.04
N ALA A 118 14.76 -2.90 11.76
CA ALA A 118 15.65 -3.76 12.53
C ALA A 118 15.57 -3.33 14.02
N GLY A 119 14.92 -4.17 14.81
CA GLY A 119 15.01 -4.31 16.26
C GLY A 119 15.33 -3.05 17.08
N GLY A 120 14.28 -2.43 17.62
CA GLY A 120 14.40 -1.82 18.95
C GLY A 120 14.61 -2.95 19.96
N THR A 121 15.84 -3.16 20.41
CA THR A 121 16.12 -3.98 21.58
C THR A 121 15.65 -3.20 22.80
N ALA A 122 14.42 -3.48 23.24
CA ALA A 122 13.98 -3.18 24.59
C ALA A 122 14.93 -3.89 25.56
N GLY A 123 15.78 -3.11 26.23
CA GLY A 123 16.54 -3.56 27.39
C GLY A 123 15.55 -3.94 28.48
N LEU A 124 15.39 -5.25 28.69
CA LEU A 124 14.73 -5.82 29.86
C LEU A 124 15.72 -5.87 31.05
N PRO A 125 15.20 -5.91 32.28
CA PRO A 125 15.83 -5.30 33.45
C PRO A 125 16.88 -6.19 34.12
N GLY A 126 17.83 -5.53 34.78
CA GLY A 126 18.83 -6.17 35.62
C GLY A 126 18.19 -6.99 36.74
N VAL A 127 18.75 -8.16 36.98
CA VAL A 127 18.41 -9.04 38.09
C VAL A 127 19.60 -9.18 39.04
N HIS A 128 19.28 -9.24 40.33
CA HIS A 128 20.11 -9.65 41.49
C HIS A 128 21.21 -8.66 41.95
N GLN A 129 21.45 -8.41 43.25
CA GLN A 129 21.09 -9.14 44.47
C GLN A 129 21.40 -8.24 45.69
N SER A 130 20.64 -8.32 46.79
CA SER A 130 21.13 -8.69 48.14
C SER A 130 20.18 -8.28 49.26
N ALA A 131 20.13 -9.13 50.27
CA ALA A 131 19.16 -9.27 51.34
C ALA A 131 19.41 -8.36 52.57
N SER A 132 18.39 -8.18 53.42
CA SER A 132 18.48 -8.40 54.87
C SER A 132 17.18 -8.03 55.62
N GLY A 133 16.72 -8.96 56.48
CA GLY A 133 15.87 -8.72 57.67
C GLY A 133 14.41 -8.31 57.39
N SER A 134 13.42 -8.59 58.22
CA SER A 134 13.23 -9.47 59.37
C SER A 134 11.75 -9.31 59.75
N ASP A 135 11.22 -10.33 60.42
CA ASP A 135 10.07 -10.30 61.32
C ASP A 135 8.64 -10.61 60.82
N PHE A 136 7.98 -11.36 61.71
CA PHE A 136 6.71 -12.10 61.68
C PHE A 136 5.47 -11.17 61.97
N PRO A 137 4.24 -11.69 62.26
CA PRO A 137 3.27 -12.35 61.38
C PRO A 137 1.82 -11.78 61.54
N THR A 138 0.84 -12.51 61.00
CA THR A 138 -0.64 -12.38 61.20
C THR A 138 -1.30 -11.29 60.34
N ASN A 139 -2.51 -11.39 59.80
CA ASN A 139 -3.66 -12.23 60.12
C ASN A 139 -4.70 -12.13 58.97
N ARG A 140 -5.52 -13.18 58.84
CA ARG A 140 -6.95 -13.18 58.47
C ARG A 140 -7.47 -12.77 57.07
N ILE A 141 -8.13 -13.79 56.51
CA ILE A 141 -9.55 -13.89 56.08
C ILE A 141 -9.90 -13.52 54.64
N CYS A 142 -10.60 -14.50 54.05
CA CYS A 142 -11.17 -14.65 52.72
C CYS A 142 -12.45 -13.79 52.48
N PRO A 143 -13.27 -14.03 51.44
CA PRO A 143 -13.63 -13.01 50.45
C PRO A 143 -15.09 -12.56 50.53
N GLY A 144 -15.44 -11.57 49.71
CA GLY A 144 -16.82 -11.24 49.33
C GLY A 144 -16.82 -10.84 47.87
#